data_AF-A0A3D5ZRN5-F1
#
_entry.id   AF-A0A3D5ZRN5-F1
#
_cell.length_a   1.000
_cell.length_b   1.000
_cell.length_c   1.000
_cell.angle_alpha   90.00
_cell.angle_beta   90.00
_cell.angle_gamma   90.00
#
_symmetry.space_group_name_H-M   'P 1'
#
loop_
_entity.id
_entity.type
_entity.pdbx_description
1 polymer ?
#
loop_
_entity_poly.entity_id
_entity_poly.type
_entity_poly.pdbx_seq_one_letter_code
_entity_poly.pdbx_strand_id
1 'polypeptide(L)'
;MSALTRMASGEFNKVEIGSGDTVIMSSSVIPGNEKMIYGVINNLYKKGAEVLYETLEPIHVSGHACREEIKILHSLIKPKFFIPVHGEYRHLKKHADLAKELGTPASNIIIPEVGNTVEVTQKTIKSGDNFKAGTRLVDGIEIDGSDSVVLRDRIHISEDGIMVIVVCIDELSGELVSTEIINRGVLMNDSTLRELKEMLKKTLFGLDMKDDPDGQVVKTMVRKTIKNYIFRRTKKNPMILPIIMKV
;
A
#
# COMPACT_ATOMS: atom_id res chain seq x y z
N MET A 1 15.35 10.56 2.83
CA MET A 1 16.06 10.13 1.62
C MET A 1 17.49 9.75 2.01
N SER A 2 18.05 8.66 1.46
CA SER A 2 19.39 8.17 1.85
C SER A 2 20.51 9.06 1.27
N ALA A 3 21.73 8.93 1.81
CA ALA A 3 22.88 9.70 1.33
C ALA A 3 23.24 9.38 -0.13
N LEU A 4 23.33 8.09 -0.49
CA LEU A 4 23.69 7.66 -1.83
C LEU A 4 22.68 8.13 -2.89
N THR A 5 21.38 8.08 -2.58
CA THR A 5 20.33 8.59 -3.48
C THR A 5 20.52 10.08 -3.75
N ARG A 6 20.85 10.87 -2.72
CA ARG A 6 21.12 12.31 -2.86
C ARG A 6 22.41 12.59 -3.61
N MET A 7 23.46 11.79 -3.41
CA MET A 7 24.71 11.92 -4.16
C MET A 7 24.48 11.63 -5.66
N ALA A 8 23.73 10.57 -5.96
CA ALA A 8 23.36 10.21 -7.32
C ALA A 8 22.50 11.27 -8.01
N SER A 9 21.58 11.93 -7.30
CA SER A 9 20.77 13.04 -7.84
C SER A 9 21.49 14.39 -7.88
N GLY A 10 22.67 14.52 -7.25
CA GLY A 10 23.39 15.80 -7.14
C GLY A 10 22.86 16.74 -6.05
N GLU A 11 22.00 16.27 -5.16
CA GLU A 11 21.42 17.03 -4.05
C GLU A 11 22.20 16.89 -2.73
N PHE A 12 23.36 16.21 -2.77
CA PHE A 12 24.23 16.04 -1.61
C PHE A 12 25.35 17.07 -1.63
N ASN A 13 25.39 17.91 -0.59
CA ASN A 13 26.24 19.10 -0.55
C ASN A 13 27.66 18.87 -0.02
N LYS A 14 28.00 17.65 0.41
CA LYS A 14 29.33 17.34 0.98
C LYS A 14 30.24 16.55 0.05
N VAL A 15 29.65 15.77 -0.85
CA VAL A 15 30.37 14.85 -1.75
C VAL A 15 29.64 14.86 -3.08
N GLU A 16 30.38 15.11 -4.15
CA GLU A 16 29.88 15.03 -5.52
C GLU A 16 30.50 13.84 -6.22
N ILE A 17 29.67 13.10 -6.95
CA ILE A 17 30.09 11.94 -7.74
C ILE A 17 30.41 12.42 -9.16
N GLY A 18 31.59 12.06 -9.65
CA GLY A 18 32.10 12.43 -10.96
C GLY A 18 32.65 11.25 -11.76
N SER A 19 33.26 11.60 -12.89
CA SER A 19 33.91 10.62 -13.77
C SER A 19 35.17 10.06 -13.13
N GLY A 20 35.27 8.74 -13.03
CA GLY A 20 36.38 8.03 -12.39
C GLY A 20 36.12 7.53 -10.97
N ASP A 21 34.96 7.88 -10.39
CA ASP A 21 34.53 7.30 -9.11
C ASP A 21 33.98 5.88 -9.30
N THR A 22 34.30 4.98 -8.37
CA THR A 22 33.69 3.65 -8.29
C THR A 22 32.77 3.58 -7.09
N VAL A 23 31.50 3.23 -7.33
CA VAL A 23 30.48 3.06 -6.29
C VAL A 23 30.19 1.57 -6.11
N ILE A 24 30.39 1.08 -4.89
CA ILE A 24 30.14 -0.33 -4.55
C ILE A 24 28.83 -0.43 -3.76
N MET A 25 27.83 -1.07 -4.35
CA MET A 25 26.55 -1.38 -3.72
C MET A 25 26.60 -2.78 -3.09
N SER A 26 27.22 -2.86 -1.91
CA SER A 26 27.42 -4.12 -1.14
C SER A 26 26.14 -4.62 -0.45
N SER A 27 25.02 -4.62 -1.16
CA SER A 27 23.70 -5.01 -0.66
C SER A 27 22.88 -5.66 -1.77
N SER A 28 22.06 -6.64 -1.41
CA SER A 28 21.05 -7.20 -2.32
C SER A 28 19.83 -6.29 -2.46
N VAL A 29 19.15 -6.42 -3.58
CA VAL A 29 17.88 -5.72 -3.82
C VAL A 29 16.79 -6.42 -3.02
N ILE A 30 16.26 -5.72 -2.00
CA ILE A 30 15.09 -6.19 -1.26
C ILE A 30 13.87 -6.14 -2.20
N PRO A 31 13.09 -7.23 -2.33
CA PRO A 31 11.92 -7.29 -3.20
C PRO A 31 10.98 -6.09 -3.00
N GLY A 32 10.57 -5.46 -4.11
CA GLY A 32 9.73 -4.26 -4.13
C GLY A 32 10.50 -2.93 -4.24
N ASN A 33 11.83 -2.93 -4.08
CA ASN A 33 12.68 -1.74 -4.21
C ASN A 33 13.47 -1.65 -5.52
N GLU A 34 13.29 -2.60 -6.45
CA GLU A 34 14.06 -2.76 -7.68
C GLU A 34 14.09 -1.45 -8.48
N LYS A 35 12.92 -0.87 -8.75
CA LYS A 35 12.78 0.35 -9.56
C LYS A 35 13.52 1.53 -8.96
N MET A 36 13.46 1.69 -7.64
CA MET A 36 14.13 2.80 -6.94
C MET A 36 15.65 2.62 -6.99
N ILE A 37 16.13 1.41 -6.74
CA ILE A 37 17.57 1.08 -6.76
C ILE A 37 18.14 1.25 -8.17
N TYR A 38 17.47 0.73 -9.20
CA TYR A 38 17.90 0.93 -10.59
C TYR A 38 17.86 2.40 -11.01
N GLY A 39 16.94 3.20 -10.46
CA GLY A 39 16.94 4.66 -10.64
C GLY A 39 18.23 5.31 -10.12
N VAL A 40 18.69 4.91 -8.93
CA VAL A 40 19.96 5.38 -8.36
C VAL A 40 21.14 4.96 -9.22
N ILE A 41 21.21 3.69 -9.61
CA ILE A 41 22.28 3.15 -10.46
C ILE A 41 22.37 3.92 -11.80
N ASN A 42 21.23 4.15 -12.45
CA ASN A 42 21.19 4.93 -13.69
C ASN A 42 21.73 6.35 -13.51
N ASN A 43 21.42 7.01 -12.40
CA ASN A 43 21.92 8.35 -12.12
C ASN A 43 23.42 8.37 -11.83
N LEU A 44 23.95 7.34 -11.15
CA LEU A 44 25.39 7.16 -10.94
C LEU A 44 26.13 7.00 -12.28
N TYR A 45 25.63 6.11 -13.16
CA TYR A 45 26.21 5.95 -14.50
C TYR A 45 26.14 7.23 -15.34
N LYS A 46 25.04 7.99 -15.28
CA LYS A 46 24.92 9.29 -15.97
C LYS A 46 25.96 10.31 -15.50
N LYS A 47 26.45 10.21 -14.26
CA LYS A 47 27.53 11.05 -13.72
C LYS A 47 28.93 10.57 -14.12
N GLY A 48 29.03 9.44 -14.82
CA GLY A 48 30.30 8.85 -15.25
C GLY A 48 30.98 7.99 -14.19
N ALA A 49 30.28 7.63 -13.12
CA ALA A 49 30.78 6.69 -12.12
C ALA A 49 30.63 5.25 -12.63
N GLU A 50 31.57 4.40 -12.23
CA GLU A 50 31.46 2.95 -12.34
C GLU A 50 30.66 2.41 -11.16
N VAL A 51 29.75 1.46 -11.39
CA VAL A 51 28.88 0.93 -10.33
C VAL A 51 29.01 -0.58 -10.25
N LEU A 52 29.50 -1.09 -9.12
CA LEU A 52 29.56 -2.50 -8.81
C LEU A 52 28.40 -2.89 -7.89
N TYR A 53 27.62 -3.90 -8.27
CA TYR A 53 26.46 -4.40 -7.52
C TYR A 53 26.32 -5.92 -7.66
N GLU A 54 25.55 -6.56 -6.78
CA GLU A 54 25.46 -8.02 -6.61
C GLU A 54 25.28 -8.82 -7.92
N THR A 55 24.50 -8.32 -8.89
CA THR A 55 24.27 -9.02 -10.17
C THR A 55 25.53 -9.09 -11.04
N LEU A 56 26.48 -8.18 -10.84
CA LEU A 56 27.74 -8.13 -11.59
C LEU A 56 28.88 -8.84 -10.86
N GLU A 57 28.92 -8.72 -9.53
CA GLU A 57 30.02 -9.25 -8.71
C GLU A 57 29.48 -9.84 -7.39
N PRO A 58 30.06 -10.94 -6.86
CA PRO A 58 29.64 -11.57 -5.61
C PRO A 58 30.12 -10.77 -4.38
N ILE A 59 29.69 -9.51 -4.27
CA ILE A 59 30.09 -8.56 -3.23
C ILE A 59 29.18 -8.59 -1.99
N HIS A 60 28.10 -9.37 -2.03
CA HIS A 60 27.15 -9.47 -0.95
C HIS A 60 26.80 -10.94 -0.68
N VAL A 61 26.56 -11.24 0.60
CA VAL A 61 26.05 -12.54 1.04
C VAL A 61 24.82 -12.30 1.92
N SER A 62 23.87 -13.23 1.85
CA SER A 62 22.71 -13.21 2.73
C SER A 62 23.13 -13.30 4.19
N GLY A 63 22.50 -12.51 5.06
CA GLY A 63 22.60 -12.67 6.51
C GLY A 63 21.80 -13.86 7.07
N HIS A 64 21.02 -14.54 6.22
CA HIS A 64 20.22 -15.71 6.57
C HIS A 64 20.81 -16.99 5.98
N ALA A 65 20.78 -18.06 6.78
CA ALA A 65 21.28 -19.39 6.43
C ALA A 65 20.55 -19.97 5.19
N CYS A 66 21.32 -20.52 4.27
CA CYS A 66 20.82 -21.29 3.13
C CYS A 66 20.45 -22.73 3.55
N ARG A 67 19.88 -23.49 2.61
CA ARG A 67 19.37 -24.86 2.86
C ARG A 67 20.37 -25.78 3.57
N GLU A 68 21.63 -25.78 3.14
CA GLU A 68 22.64 -26.69 3.71
C GLU A 68 23.04 -26.29 5.14
N GLU A 69 23.14 -24.99 5.43
CA GLU A 69 23.39 -24.48 6.78
C GLU A 69 22.22 -24.80 7.72
N ILE A 70 20.98 -24.70 7.22
CA ILE A 70 19.78 -25.11 7.95
C ILE A 70 19.81 -26.64 8.24
N LYS A 71 20.28 -27.47 7.32
CA LYS A 71 20.43 -28.92 7.55
C LYS A 71 21.45 -29.22 8.63
N ILE A 72 22.56 -28.49 8.68
CA ILE A 72 23.56 -28.61 9.75
C ILE A 72 22.89 -28.37 11.11
N LEU A 73 22.11 -27.28 11.22
CA LEU A 73 21.40 -26.95 12.46
C LEU A 73 20.45 -28.08 12.91
N HIS A 74 19.63 -28.60 11.98
CA HIS A 74 18.71 -29.71 12.26
C HIS A 74 19.45 -30.99 12.66
N SER A 75 20.59 -31.26 12.03
CA SER A 75 21.41 -32.46 12.29
C SER A 75 22.11 -32.39 13.66
N LEU A 76 22.48 -31.18 14.10
CA LEU A 76 23.07 -30.93 15.42
C LEU A 76 22.02 -30.98 16.54
N ILE A 77 20.87 -30.34 16.34
CA ILE A 77 19.82 -30.21 17.37
C ILE A 77 18.96 -31.48 17.48
N LYS A 78 18.68 -32.15 16.36
CA LYS A 78 17.77 -33.30 16.26
C LYS A 78 16.42 -33.02 16.96
N PRO A 79 15.67 -31.99 16.51
CA PRO A 79 14.49 -31.52 17.22
C PRO A 79 13.39 -32.59 17.27
N LYS A 80 12.82 -32.81 18.45
CA LYS A 80 11.64 -33.68 18.63
C LYS A 80 10.40 -33.08 17.98
N PHE A 81 10.23 -31.76 18.11
CA PHE A 81 9.15 -30.97 17.53
C PHE A 81 9.76 -29.77 16.81
N PHE A 82 9.13 -29.31 15.74
CA PHE A 82 9.67 -28.22 14.94
C PHE A 82 8.59 -27.22 14.53
N ILE A 83 8.89 -25.94 14.69
CA ILE A 83 8.06 -24.82 14.27
C ILE A 83 8.97 -23.91 13.42
N PRO A 84 8.77 -23.84 12.10
CA PRO A 84 9.51 -22.88 11.29
C PRO A 84 9.04 -21.46 11.62
N VAL A 85 9.97 -20.51 11.67
CA VAL A 85 9.72 -19.10 11.97
C VAL A 85 10.46 -18.21 10.97
N HIS A 86 10.13 -16.91 10.97
CA HIS A 86 10.81 -15.88 10.19
C HIS A 86 10.81 -16.10 8.66
N GLY A 87 9.63 -15.98 8.05
CA GLY A 87 9.47 -15.92 6.60
C GLY A 87 8.00 -15.97 6.21
N GLU A 88 7.71 -15.60 4.95
CA GLU A 88 6.38 -15.84 4.36
C GLU A 88 6.05 -17.34 4.34
N TYR A 89 4.76 -17.67 4.20
CA TYR A 89 4.27 -19.05 4.23
C TYR A 89 5.05 -20.01 3.32
N ARG A 90 5.43 -19.57 2.10
CA ARG A 90 6.24 -20.38 1.17
C ARG A 90 7.60 -20.80 1.76
N HIS A 91 8.25 -19.92 2.52
CA HIS A 91 9.53 -20.20 3.18
C HIS A 91 9.33 -21.18 4.33
N LEU A 92 8.33 -20.91 5.18
CA LEU A 92 7.99 -21.76 6.33
C LEU A 92 7.63 -23.19 5.88
N LYS A 93 6.87 -23.28 4.79
CA LYS A 93 6.50 -24.55 4.17
C LYS A 93 7.72 -25.34 3.68
N LYS A 94 8.65 -24.69 2.97
CA LYS A 94 9.89 -25.33 2.53
C LYS A 94 10.79 -25.75 3.68
N HIS A 95 10.85 -24.97 4.76
CA HIS A 95 11.61 -25.33 5.96
C HIS A 95 10.98 -26.51 6.71
N ALA A 96 9.65 -26.54 6.81
CA ALA A 96 8.92 -27.70 7.36
C ALA A 96 9.15 -28.96 6.53
N ASP A 97 9.11 -28.87 5.20
CA ASP A 97 9.36 -30.01 4.33
C ASP A 97 10.82 -30.49 4.43
N LEU A 98 11.79 -29.57 4.57
CA LEU A 98 13.19 -29.91 4.86
C LEU A 98 13.34 -30.65 6.21
N ALA A 99 12.65 -30.21 7.26
CA ALA A 99 12.68 -30.90 8.54
C ALA A 99 12.12 -32.34 8.43
N LYS A 100 11.10 -32.56 7.60
CA LYS A 100 10.59 -33.91 7.29
C LYS A 100 11.62 -34.77 6.57
N GLU A 101 12.30 -34.21 5.56
CA GLU A 101 13.38 -34.90 4.84
C GLU A 101 14.51 -35.33 5.78
N LEU A 102 14.78 -34.54 6.83
CA LEU A 102 15.80 -34.83 7.84
C LEU A 102 15.32 -35.75 8.98
N GLY A 103 14.07 -36.23 8.92
CA GLY A 103 13.54 -37.26 9.81
C GLY A 103 12.61 -36.77 10.92
N THR A 104 12.28 -35.47 11.00
CA THR A 104 11.23 -35.01 11.93
C THR A 104 9.86 -35.49 11.44
N PRO A 105 9.07 -36.25 12.23
CA PRO A 105 7.75 -36.73 11.82
C PRO A 105 6.83 -35.56 11.45
N ALA A 106 6.01 -35.73 10.40
CA ALA A 106 5.10 -34.67 9.96
C ALA A 106 4.11 -34.23 11.06
N SER A 107 3.70 -35.16 11.93
CA SER A 107 2.85 -34.89 13.11
C SER A 107 3.52 -33.99 14.16
N ASN A 108 4.84 -33.85 14.10
CA ASN A 108 5.64 -33.10 15.06
C ASN A 108 6.01 -31.70 14.55
N ILE A 109 5.46 -31.30 13.40
CA ILE A 109 5.76 -30.03 12.74
C ILE A 109 4.48 -29.21 12.63
N ILE A 110 4.50 -27.99 13.16
CA ILE A 110 3.37 -27.05 13.07
C ILE A 110 3.86 -25.76 12.43
N ILE A 111 3.15 -25.28 11.42
CA ILE A 111 3.35 -23.95 10.80
C ILE A 111 2.23 -23.04 11.33
N PRO A 112 2.47 -22.26 12.40
CA PRO A 112 1.47 -21.37 12.95
C PRO A 112 1.33 -20.09 12.12
N GLU A 113 0.14 -19.51 12.14
CA GLU A 113 -0.09 -18.12 11.72
C GLU A 113 -0.05 -17.16 12.91
N VAL A 114 0.01 -15.86 12.64
CA VAL A 114 -0.01 -14.82 13.68
C VAL A 114 -1.31 -14.95 14.50
N GLY A 115 -1.17 -15.15 15.82
CA GLY A 115 -2.29 -15.36 16.74
C GLY A 115 -2.65 -16.82 16.99
N ASN A 116 -2.01 -17.78 16.30
CA ASN A 116 -2.14 -19.18 16.64
C ASN A 116 -1.29 -19.53 17.86
N THR A 117 -1.87 -20.31 18.77
CA THR A 117 -1.15 -20.85 19.93
C THR A 117 -0.68 -22.26 19.64
N VAL A 118 0.56 -22.59 20.02
CA VAL A 118 1.09 -23.95 19.96
C VAL A 118 1.44 -24.43 21.36
N GLU A 119 0.77 -25.48 21.82
CA GLU A 119 1.01 -26.12 23.11
C GLU A 119 2.05 -27.23 22.95
N VAL A 120 3.16 -27.09 23.66
CA VAL A 120 4.27 -28.05 23.64
C VAL A 120 4.44 -28.66 25.03
N THR A 121 4.42 -29.99 25.09
CA THR A 121 4.78 -30.76 26.29
C THR A 121 6.02 -31.61 25.99
N GLN A 122 6.53 -32.33 26.99
CA GLN A 122 7.61 -33.29 26.77
C GLN A 122 7.23 -34.37 25.73
N LYS A 123 5.94 -34.67 25.54
CA LYS A 123 5.46 -35.78 24.70
C LYS A 123 4.67 -35.35 23.47
N THR A 124 4.09 -34.15 23.45
CA THR A 124 3.15 -33.73 22.40
C THR A 124 3.42 -32.30 21.95
N ILE A 125 3.07 -32.03 20.68
CA ILE A 125 2.90 -30.69 20.13
C ILE A 125 1.51 -30.65 19.50
N LYS A 126 0.72 -29.61 19.79
CA LYS A 126 -0.62 -29.44 19.22
C LYS A 126 -0.99 -27.96 19.16
N SER A 127 -1.96 -27.62 18.33
CA SER A 127 -2.58 -26.29 18.36
C SER A 127 -3.39 -26.13 19.65
N GLY A 128 -3.23 -24.97 20.29
CA GLY A 128 -4.04 -24.54 21.44
C GLY A 128 -5.10 -23.52 21.04
N ASP A 129 -5.63 -22.80 22.02
CA ASP A 129 -6.62 -21.76 21.79
C ASP A 129 -5.98 -20.51 21.15
N ASN A 130 -6.52 -20.09 20.02
CA ASN A 130 -6.05 -18.91 19.31
C ASN A 130 -6.40 -17.63 20.08
N PHE A 131 -5.56 -16.61 19.94
CA PHE A 131 -5.79 -15.29 20.53
C PHE A 131 -5.84 -14.21 19.45
N LYS A 132 -6.48 -13.08 19.78
CA LYS A 132 -6.55 -11.95 18.86
C LYS A 132 -5.16 -11.35 18.68
N ALA A 133 -4.61 -11.51 17.49
CA ALA A 133 -3.37 -10.87 17.05
C ALA A 133 -3.58 -10.23 15.68
N GLY A 134 -2.71 -9.31 15.32
CA GLY A 134 -2.81 -8.59 14.05
C GLY A 134 -1.73 -7.53 13.93
N THR A 135 -1.82 -6.76 12.85
CA THR A 135 -0.90 -5.65 12.59
C THR A 135 -1.52 -4.35 13.09
N ARG A 136 -0.68 -3.47 13.64
CA ARG A 136 -1.03 -2.06 13.87
C ARG A 136 -0.16 -1.20 12.99
N LEU A 137 -0.76 -0.19 12.39
CA LEU A 137 -0.06 0.71 11.48
C LEU A 137 0.37 1.95 12.27
N VAL A 138 1.55 2.48 11.93
CA VAL A 138 2.06 3.71 12.52
C VAL A 138 2.15 4.74 11.42
N ASP A 139 1.47 5.87 11.62
CA ASP A 139 1.50 7.01 10.70
C ASP A 139 1.82 8.29 11.48
N GLY A 140 3.04 8.82 11.28
CA GLY A 140 3.56 9.92 12.07
C GLY A 140 3.72 9.54 13.55
N ILE A 141 2.99 10.24 14.43
CA ILE A 141 3.03 10.07 15.89
C ILE A 141 1.92 9.10 16.35
N GLU A 142 0.92 8.88 15.50
CA GLU A 142 -0.25 8.08 15.86
C GLU A 142 -0.01 6.60 15.56
N ILE A 143 -0.39 5.76 16.53
CA ILE A 143 -0.50 4.33 16.33
C ILE A 143 -1.96 4.06 16.04
N ASP A 144 -2.28 3.89 14.77
CA ASP A 144 -3.63 3.60 14.35
C ASP A 144 -3.95 2.12 14.64
N GLY A 145 -4.92 1.93 15.52
CA GLY A 145 -5.51 0.62 15.82
C GLY A 145 -6.72 0.30 14.95
N SER A 146 -7.12 1.20 14.06
CA SER A 146 -8.34 1.07 13.27
C SER A 146 -8.12 0.32 11.96
N ASP A 147 -9.14 -0.48 11.63
CA ASP A 147 -9.26 -1.22 10.38
C ASP A 147 -9.07 -0.28 9.19
N SER A 148 -8.20 -0.69 8.25
CA SER A 148 -8.03 -0.40 6.81
C SER A 148 -8.79 0.73 6.06
N VAL A 149 -9.74 1.48 6.62
CA VAL A 149 -10.60 2.47 5.96
C VAL A 149 -9.75 3.64 5.47
N VAL A 150 -8.88 4.19 6.31
CA VAL A 150 -8.00 5.31 5.91
C VAL A 150 -7.07 4.88 4.76
N LEU A 151 -6.49 3.68 4.83
CA LEU A 151 -5.67 3.15 3.73
C LEU A 151 -6.49 2.90 2.47
N ARG A 152 -7.71 2.37 2.60
CA ARG A 152 -8.61 2.13 1.47
C ARG A 152 -8.96 3.44 0.77
N ASP A 153 -9.24 4.49 1.54
CA ASP A 153 -9.51 5.82 1.00
C ASP A 153 -8.28 6.38 0.29
N ARG A 154 -7.09 6.26 0.89
CA ARG A 154 -5.82 6.68 0.26
C ARG A 154 -5.56 5.96 -1.05
N ILE A 155 -5.73 4.63 -1.09
CA ILE A 155 -5.57 3.82 -2.31
C ILE A 155 -6.55 4.30 -3.37
N HIS A 156 -7.84 4.41 -3.03
CA HIS A 156 -8.87 4.81 -3.97
C HIS A 156 -8.63 6.22 -4.56
N ILE A 157 -8.25 7.18 -3.71
CA ILE A 157 -7.90 8.54 -4.14
C ILE A 157 -6.65 8.53 -5.03
N SER A 158 -5.65 7.70 -4.73
CA SER A 158 -4.42 7.62 -5.52
C SER A 158 -4.63 7.04 -6.92
N GLU A 159 -5.58 6.12 -7.08
CA GLU A 159 -5.85 5.45 -8.37
C GLU A 159 -6.83 6.25 -9.24
N ASP A 160 -7.94 6.69 -8.64
CA ASP A 160 -9.08 7.24 -9.36
C ASP A 160 -9.31 8.74 -9.13
N GLY A 161 -8.62 9.33 -8.14
CA GLY A 161 -8.79 10.74 -7.78
C GLY A 161 -10.01 11.00 -6.91
N ILE A 162 -10.24 12.28 -6.62
CA ILE A 162 -11.33 12.77 -5.78
C ILE A 162 -12.04 13.95 -6.44
N MET A 163 -13.35 14.00 -6.27
CA MET A 163 -14.23 15.09 -6.69
C MET A 163 -15.06 15.56 -5.51
N VAL A 164 -14.89 16.83 -5.14
CA VAL A 164 -15.70 17.51 -4.13
C VAL A 164 -16.72 18.38 -4.86
N ILE A 165 -17.99 18.21 -4.51
CA ILE A 165 -19.09 18.93 -5.17
C ILE A 165 -19.86 19.70 -4.14
N VAL A 166 -19.73 21.01 -4.22
CA VAL A 166 -20.43 21.94 -3.33
C VAL A 166 -21.73 22.33 -4.02
N VAL A 167 -22.84 22.07 -3.33
CA VAL A 167 -24.20 22.42 -3.77
C VAL A 167 -24.72 23.47 -2.79
N CYS A 168 -24.94 24.69 -3.29
CA CYS A 168 -25.49 25.79 -2.50
C CYS A 168 -26.99 25.87 -2.71
N ILE A 169 -27.75 25.78 -1.63
CA ILE A 169 -29.22 25.81 -1.60
C ILE A 169 -29.65 27.01 -0.77
N ASP A 170 -30.63 27.77 -1.25
CA ASP A 170 -31.21 28.86 -0.48
C ASP A 170 -32.10 28.32 0.65
N GLU A 171 -31.87 28.77 1.88
CA GLU A 171 -32.54 28.23 3.06
C GLU A 171 -34.07 28.46 3.07
N LEU A 172 -34.53 29.58 2.52
CA LEU A 172 -35.94 30.00 2.58
C LEU A 172 -36.78 29.37 1.47
N SER A 173 -36.25 29.34 0.25
CA SER A 173 -36.91 28.80 -0.94
C SER A 173 -36.67 27.30 -1.11
N GLY A 174 -35.55 26.77 -0.60
CA GLY A 174 -35.12 25.39 -0.85
C GLY A 174 -34.58 25.18 -2.26
N GLU A 175 -34.34 26.26 -3.01
CA GLU A 175 -33.90 26.20 -4.40
C GLU A 175 -32.38 26.14 -4.55
N LEU A 176 -31.93 25.52 -5.64
CA LEU A 176 -30.51 25.49 -5.99
C LEU A 176 -30.02 26.87 -6.43
N VAL A 177 -29.09 27.45 -5.67
CA VAL A 177 -28.41 28.72 -5.99
C VAL A 177 -27.26 28.48 -6.94
N SER A 178 -26.33 27.58 -6.58
CA SER A 178 -25.12 27.34 -7.37
C SER A 178 -24.51 25.96 -7.12
N THR A 179 -23.62 25.54 -8.03
CA THR A 179 -22.81 24.32 -7.88
C THR A 179 -21.35 24.60 -8.21
N GLU A 180 -20.47 24.11 -7.36
CA GLU A 180 -19.03 24.16 -7.56
C GLU A 180 -18.45 22.74 -7.54
N ILE A 181 -17.50 22.48 -8.44
CA ILE A 181 -16.86 21.16 -8.58
C ILE A 181 -15.37 21.38 -8.47
N ILE A 182 -14.77 20.81 -7.43
CA ILE A 182 -13.33 20.79 -7.21
C ILE A 182 -12.87 19.36 -7.48
N ASN A 183 -11.94 19.18 -8.42
CA ASN A 183 -11.40 17.87 -8.75
C ASN A 183 -9.88 17.82 -8.54
N ARG A 184 -9.38 16.66 -8.13
CA ARG A 184 -7.96 16.34 -7.97
C ARG A 184 -7.72 14.90 -8.43
N GLY A 185 -6.73 14.68 -9.29
CA GLY A 185 -6.42 13.34 -9.82
C GLY A 185 -7.39 12.81 -10.88
N VAL A 186 -8.38 13.61 -11.31
CA VAL A 186 -9.33 13.27 -12.36
C VAL A 186 -9.03 14.12 -13.59
N LEU A 187 -8.87 13.48 -14.76
CA LEU A 187 -8.65 14.19 -16.02
C LEU A 187 -9.93 14.89 -16.46
N MET A 188 -9.95 16.22 -16.34
CA MET A 188 -11.10 17.07 -16.60
C MET A 188 -10.69 18.35 -17.34
N ASN A 189 -11.42 18.67 -18.41
CA ASN A 189 -11.27 19.91 -19.18
C ASN A 189 -12.41 20.87 -18.81
N ASP A 190 -12.25 22.16 -19.10
CA ASP A 190 -13.28 23.19 -18.79
C ASP A 190 -14.65 22.90 -19.43
N SER A 191 -14.67 22.32 -20.64
CA SER A 191 -15.91 21.90 -21.30
C SER A 191 -16.63 20.82 -20.52
N THR A 192 -15.92 19.76 -20.13
CA THR A 192 -16.43 18.64 -19.33
C THR A 192 -16.95 19.13 -17.98
N LEU A 193 -16.29 20.11 -17.36
CA LEU A 193 -16.73 20.68 -16.09
C LEU A 193 -18.04 21.48 -16.25
N ARG A 194 -18.17 22.25 -17.34
CA ARG A 194 -19.41 22.97 -17.68
C ARG A 194 -20.57 22.00 -17.91
N GLU A 195 -20.36 20.95 -18.71
CA GLU A 195 -21.35 19.90 -18.97
C GLU A 195 -21.83 19.23 -17.66
N LEU A 196 -20.90 18.89 -16.76
CA LEU A 196 -21.24 18.34 -15.44
C LEU A 196 -22.08 19.31 -14.62
N LYS A 197 -21.72 20.59 -14.56
CA LYS A 197 -22.48 21.61 -13.83
C LYS A 197 -23.90 21.77 -14.40
N GLU A 198 -24.05 21.79 -15.71
CA GLU A 198 -25.36 21.85 -16.35
C GLU A 198 -26.21 20.59 -16.07
N MET A 199 -25.59 19.41 -16.11
CA MET A 199 -26.27 18.16 -15.81
C MET A 199 -26.71 18.09 -14.34
N LEU A 200 -25.86 18.58 -13.41
CA LEU A 200 -26.24 18.71 -12.00
C LEU A 200 -27.38 19.70 -11.82
N LYS A 201 -27.31 20.88 -12.45
CA LYS A 201 -28.39 21.87 -12.40
C LYS A 201 -29.72 21.26 -12.87
N LYS A 202 -29.71 20.52 -13.99
CA LYS A 202 -30.89 19.82 -14.50
C LYS A 202 -31.39 18.71 -13.57
N THR A 203 -30.47 17.95 -12.97
CA THR A 203 -30.82 16.85 -12.05
C THR A 203 -31.45 17.39 -10.77
N LEU A 204 -30.97 18.52 -10.29
CA LEU A 204 -31.39 19.16 -9.04
C LEU A 204 -32.55 20.15 -9.22
N PHE A 205 -32.94 20.45 -10.47
CA PHE A 205 -34.02 21.39 -10.77
C PHE A 205 -35.38 20.81 -10.36
N GLY A 206 -36.18 21.58 -9.62
CA GLY A 206 -37.53 21.20 -9.21
C GLY A 206 -37.60 20.17 -8.09
N LEU A 207 -36.47 19.83 -7.45
CA LEU A 207 -36.47 19.10 -6.18
C LEU A 207 -36.79 20.07 -5.05
N ASP A 208 -37.86 19.79 -4.31
CA ASP A 208 -38.12 20.49 -3.06
C ASP A 208 -37.14 19.96 -2.00
N MET A 209 -36.09 20.73 -1.72
CA MET A 209 -35.04 20.34 -0.80
C MET A 209 -35.40 20.65 0.66
N LYS A 210 -36.62 21.14 0.95
CA LYS A 210 -37.11 21.38 2.32
C LYS A 210 -37.44 20.09 3.06
N ASP A 211 -37.87 19.06 2.34
CA ASP A 211 -38.21 17.73 2.88
C ASP A 211 -36.97 16.82 3.07
N ASP A 212 -35.76 17.31 2.75
CA ASP A 212 -34.48 16.59 2.92
C ASP A 212 -33.52 17.37 3.85
N PRO A 213 -33.81 17.44 5.16
CA PRO A 213 -33.06 18.28 6.10
C PRO A 213 -31.56 17.98 6.15
N ASP A 214 -31.18 16.70 5.97
CA ASP A 214 -29.79 16.22 5.94
C ASP A 214 -29.16 16.21 4.52
N GLY A 215 -29.96 16.52 3.50
CA GLY A 215 -29.54 16.54 2.11
C GLY A 215 -29.13 15.16 1.57
N GLN A 216 -29.62 14.05 2.13
CA GLN A 216 -29.21 12.70 1.75
C GLN A 216 -29.68 12.31 0.35
N VAL A 217 -30.88 12.74 -0.03
CA VAL A 217 -31.42 12.52 -1.37
C VAL A 217 -30.57 13.29 -2.38
N VAL A 218 -30.30 14.56 -2.10
CA VAL A 218 -29.43 15.42 -2.93
C VAL A 218 -28.03 14.82 -3.06
N LYS A 219 -27.38 14.43 -1.95
CA LYS A 219 -26.06 13.79 -1.95
C LYS A 219 -26.04 12.52 -2.81
N THR A 220 -27.08 11.69 -2.71
CA THR A 220 -27.19 10.43 -3.47
C THR A 220 -27.35 10.67 -4.96
N MET A 221 -28.21 11.62 -5.35
CA MET A 221 -28.40 12.00 -6.75
C MET A 221 -27.13 12.57 -7.36
N VAL A 222 -26.47 13.50 -6.66
CA VAL A 222 -25.19 14.10 -7.09
C VAL A 222 -24.14 13.01 -7.31
N ARG A 223 -23.95 12.10 -6.34
CA ARG A 223 -23.01 10.98 -6.47
C ARG A 223 -23.32 10.12 -7.69
N LYS A 224 -24.58 9.71 -7.87
CA LYS A 224 -24.99 8.84 -8.97
C LYS A 224 -24.77 9.50 -10.33
N THR A 225 -25.17 10.77 -10.47
CA THR A 225 -25.05 11.55 -11.71
C THR A 225 -23.58 11.70 -12.12
N ILE A 226 -22.72 12.10 -11.19
CA ILE A 226 -21.30 12.31 -11.47
C ILE A 226 -20.60 10.98 -11.74
N LYS A 227 -20.85 9.96 -10.91
CA LYS A 227 -20.26 8.63 -11.08
C LYS A 227 -20.55 8.07 -12.47
N ASN A 228 -21.81 8.12 -12.90
CA ASN A 228 -22.22 7.61 -14.20
C ASN A 228 -21.55 8.38 -15.36
N TYR A 229 -21.48 9.71 -15.26
CA TYR A 229 -20.87 10.53 -16.30
C TYR A 229 -19.35 10.28 -16.41
N ILE A 230 -18.64 10.33 -15.27
CA ILE A 230 -17.19 10.12 -15.23
C ILE A 230 -16.83 8.72 -15.67
N PHE A 231 -17.55 7.69 -15.19
CA PHE A 231 -17.27 6.30 -15.58
C PHE A 231 -17.51 6.08 -17.08
N ARG A 232 -18.55 6.66 -17.67
CA ARG A 232 -18.80 6.57 -19.12
C ARG A 232 -17.65 7.16 -19.94
N ARG A 233 -17.11 8.29 -19.52
CA ARG A 233 -16.10 9.06 -20.27
C ARG A 233 -14.66 8.59 -20.03
N THR A 234 -14.34 8.21 -18.80
CA THR A 234 -12.96 7.95 -18.35
C THR A 234 -12.71 6.52 -17.89
N LYS A 235 -13.78 5.73 -17.68
CA LYS A 235 -13.74 4.39 -17.06
C LYS A 235 -13.14 4.37 -15.64
N LYS A 236 -12.95 5.53 -15.01
CA LYS A 236 -12.54 5.68 -13.61
C LYS A 236 -13.74 5.86 -12.69
N ASN A 237 -13.55 5.53 -11.41
CA ASN A 237 -14.54 5.71 -10.36
C ASN A 237 -13.98 6.59 -9.24
N PRO A 238 -13.85 7.92 -9.43
CA PRO A 238 -13.30 8.78 -8.40
C PRO A 238 -14.14 8.73 -7.12
N MET A 239 -13.50 9.06 -6.00
CA MET A 239 -14.21 9.32 -4.76
C MET A 239 -15.04 10.60 -4.92
N ILE A 240 -16.37 10.51 -4.71
CA ILE A 240 -17.28 11.64 -4.91
C ILE A 240 -17.84 12.09 -3.56
N LEU A 241 -17.47 13.30 -3.14
CA LEU A 241 -17.86 13.92 -1.88
C LEU A 241 -18.80 15.12 -2.13
N PRO A 242 -20.13 14.91 -2.09
CA PRO A 242 -21.09 16.00 -2.13
C PRO A 242 -21.17 16.72 -0.78
N ILE A 243 -21.03 18.03 -0.80
CA ILE A 243 -21.18 18.95 0.33
C ILE A 243 -22.38 19.85 0.01
N ILE A 244 -23.31 19.96 0.95
CA ILE A 244 -24.47 20.81 0.81
C ILE A 244 -24.30 22.00 1.75
N MET A 245 -24.43 23.20 1.20
CA MET A 245 -24.38 24.45 1.94
C MET A 245 -25.74 25.12 1.83
N LYS A 246 -26.36 25.44 2.97
CA LYS A 246 -27.53 26.30 3.03
C LYS A 246 -27.03 27.75 3.13
N VAL A 247 -27.47 28.59 2.22
CA VAL A 247 -27.10 30.02 2.11
C VAL A 247 -28.31 30.91 2.20
#